data_AF-A0A353ZTS4-F1
#
_entry.id   AF-A0A353ZTS4-F1
#
_cell.length_a   1.000
_cell.length_b   1.000
_cell.length_c   1.000
_cell.angle_alpha   90.00
_cell.angle_beta   90.00
_cell.angle_gamma   90.00
#
_symmetry.space_group_name_H-M   'P 1'
#
loop_
_entity.id
_entity.type
_entity.pdbx_description
1 polymer ?
#
loop_
_entity_poly.entity_id
_entity_poly.type
_entity_poly.pdbx_seq_one_letter_code
_entity_poly.pdbx_strand_id
1 'polypeptide(L)'
;MEQLDTLDRQIMAALVRNGRAPWRLIAEVLGQQERTVARRGNKLLESGAARINAFINPAAVSSRAAFLLRVQAAPRELRQVCSWLADQDESSWVSALSGSSEAVAEMFLAPEELAELLYHRLAKVEGVQSFTMMPLFEYFRTPSGWKPDVLDKQQYAALHPDEDGRLAGAATGHTPLDDTGRMLAGLLHRNGRATMDELAAELSVSKATVSRRLEALTSSGTLFIRAVVDLASLGFPVESLISLTCADGGTAGPAEYLAGLPVTRWVAASGEQLVAQVAVAALDDLRPLLADLRGQDGVASVRSSIYAEVFKRSTVKYVDGIPEGPAVT
;
A
#
# COMPACT_ATOMS: atom_id res chain seq x y z
N MET A 1 12.28 -17.51 -12.28
CA MET A 1 12.32 -16.02 -12.33
C MET A 1 13.74 -15.62 -12.65
N GLU A 2 13.96 -14.89 -13.73
CA GLU A 2 15.27 -14.29 -14.04
C GLU A 2 15.64 -13.35 -12.87
N GLN A 3 16.86 -13.45 -12.37
CA GLN A 3 17.28 -12.70 -11.20
C GLN A 3 17.28 -11.20 -11.54
N LEU A 4 16.44 -10.42 -10.86
CA LEU A 4 16.34 -8.97 -11.08
C LEU A 4 17.67 -8.32 -10.72
N ASP A 5 18.22 -7.53 -11.64
CA ASP A 5 19.45 -6.81 -11.39
C ASP A 5 19.19 -5.45 -10.70
N THR A 6 20.26 -4.71 -10.44
CA THR A 6 20.17 -3.40 -9.78
C THR A 6 19.34 -2.40 -10.59
N LEU A 7 19.46 -2.39 -11.93
CA LEU A 7 18.70 -1.47 -12.76
C LEU A 7 17.22 -1.83 -12.77
N ASP A 8 16.87 -3.12 -12.78
CA ASP A 8 15.48 -3.56 -12.68
C ASP A 8 14.85 -3.10 -11.35
N ARG A 9 15.59 -3.23 -10.22
CA ARG A 9 15.17 -2.71 -8.91
C ARG A 9 14.96 -1.19 -8.92
N GLN A 10 15.87 -0.45 -9.53
CA GLN A 10 15.77 1.01 -9.64
C GLN A 10 14.57 1.46 -10.49
N ILE A 11 14.30 0.77 -11.60
CA ILE A 11 13.11 1.02 -12.42
C ILE A 11 11.83 0.73 -11.63
N MET A 12 11.78 -0.38 -10.90
CA MET A 12 10.63 -0.70 -10.03
C MET A 12 10.44 0.37 -8.94
N ALA A 13 11.50 0.78 -8.25
CA ALA A 13 11.45 1.84 -7.25
C ALA A 13 10.94 3.16 -7.84
N ALA A 14 11.34 3.48 -9.07
CA ALA A 14 10.85 4.66 -9.77
C ALA A 14 9.34 4.56 -10.08
N LEU A 15 8.85 3.39 -10.51
CA LEU A 15 7.44 3.15 -10.78
C LEU A 15 6.59 3.06 -9.50
N VAL A 16 7.14 2.62 -8.37
CA VAL A 16 6.49 2.68 -7.05
C VAL A 16 6.28 4.14 -6.63
N ARG A 17 7.24 5.02 -6.92
CA ARG A 17 7.12 6.47 -6.68
C ARG A 17 6.17 7.15 -7.66
N ASN A 18 6.23 6.79 -8.94
CA ASN A 18 5.36 7.37 -9.98
C ASN A 18 5.08 6.31 -11.05
N GLY A 19 3.90 5.68 -10.97
CA GLY A 19 3.55 4.56 -11.86
C GLY A 19 3.33 4.97 -13.31
N ARG A 20 3.15 6.27 -13.58
CA ARG A 20 2.98 6.83 -14.93
C ARG A 20 4.19 7.63 -15.40
N ALA A 21 5.31 7.60 -14.67
CA ALA A 21 6.53 8.29 -15.07
C ALA A 21 6.91 7.88 -16.52
N PRO A 22 7.16 8.86 -17.41
CA PRO A 22 7.67 8.58 -18.74
C PRO A 22 9.02 7.85 -18.65
N TRP A 23 9.28 6.93 -19.56
CA TRP A 23 10.56 6.21 -19.58
C TRP A 23 11.75 7.16 -19.72
N ARG A 24 11.60 8.25 -20.48
CA ARG A 24 12.58 9.35 -20.55
C ARG A 24 12.94 9.93 -19.18
N LEU A 25 11.94 10.19 -18.33
CA LEU A 25 12.15 10.75 -16.99
C LEU A 25 12.91 9.74 -16.12
N ILE A 26 12.48 8.48 -16.10
CA ILE A 26 13.16 7.43 -15.33
C ILE A 26 14.61 7.28 -15.81
N ALA A 27 14.86 7.31 -17.12
CA ALA A 27 16.19 7.21 -17.69
C ALA A 27 17.09 8.38 -17.29
N GLU A 28 16.57 9.61 -17.31
CA GLU A 28 17.26 10.81 -16.85
C GLU A 28 17.64 10.71 -15.37
N VAL A 29 16.69 10.33 -14.50
CA VAL A 29 16.92 10.15 -13.06
C VAL A 29 17.98 9.08 -12.76
N LEU A 30 17.98 7.98 -13.53
CA LEU A 30 18.90 6.87 -13.31
C LEU A 30 20.24 7.02 -14.03
N GLY A 31 20.42 8.06 -14.85
CA GLY A 31 21.61 8.23 -15.69
C GLY A 31 21.76 7.11 -16.73
N GLN A 32 20.65 6.60 -17.26
CA GLN A 32 20.60 5.48 -18.21
C GLN A 32 20.06 5.90 -19.58
N GLN A 33 20.22 5.03 -20.58
CA GLN A 33 19.60 5.23 -21.89
C GLN A 33 18.11 4.90 -21.85
N GLU A 34 17.27 5.78 -22.42
CA GLU A 34 15.81 5.60 -22.46
C GLU A 34 15.39 4.27 -23.09
N ARG A 35 16.03 3.85 -24.19
CA ARG A 35 15.76 2.56 -24.84
C ARG A 35 15.97 1.36 -23.90
N THR A 36 17.01 1.42 -23.06
CA THR A 36 17.32 0.35 -22.09
C THR A 36 16.28 0.31 -20.99
N VAL A 37 15.94 1.48 -20.43
CA VAL A 37 14.91 1.61 -19.39
C VAL A 37 13.54 1.19 -19.89
N ALA A 38 13.14 1.63 -21.08
CA ALA A 38 11.85 1.25 -21.67
C ALA A 38 11.77 -0.26 -21.91
N ARG A 39 12.81 -0.88 -22.47
CA ARG A 39 12.85 -2.34 -22.72
C ARG A 39 12.74 -3.14 -21.41
N ARG A 40 13.51 -2.78 -20.38
CA ARG A 40 13.50 -3.47 -19.07
C ARG A 40 12.20 -3.20 -18.31
N GLY A 41 11.75 -1.95 -18.28
CA GLY A 41 10.50 -1.55 -17.67
C GLY A 41 9.30 -2.28 -18.26
N ASN A 42 9.19 -2.37 -19.59
CA ASN A 42 8.12 -3.14 -20.24
C ASN A 42 8.19 -4.63 -19.87
N LYS A 43 9.38 -5.23 -19.84
CA LYS A 43 9.56 -6.63 -19.40
C LYS A 43 9.07 -6.85 -17.97
N LEU A 44 9.33 -5.93 -17.05
CA LEU A 44 8.85 -6.00 -15.65
C LEU A 44 7.32 -5.91 -15.55
N LEU A 45 6.70 -5.10 -16.42
CA LEU A 45 5.23 -4.99 -16.50
C LEU A 45 4.60 -6.24 -17.12
N GLU A 46 5.17 -6.74 -18.23
CA GLU A 46 4.72 -7.94 -18.94
C GLU A 46 4.84 -9.20 -18.09
N SER A 47 5.90 -9.32 -17.27
CA SER A 47 6.08 -10.47 -16.39
C SER A 47 5.28 -10.39 -15.09
N GLY A 48 4.57 -9.28 -14.83
CA GLY A 48 3.85 -9.05 -13.57
C GLY A 48 4.75 -8.74 -12.36
N ALA A 49 6.07 -8.58 -12.55
CA ALA A 49 6.99 -8.23 -11.46
C ALA A 49 6.70 -6.82 -10.91
N ALA A 50 6.22 -5.93 -11.78
CA ALA A 50 5.61 -4.67 -11.39
C ALA A 50 4.25 -4.51 -12.06
N ARG A 51 3.23 -4.16 -11.28
CA ARG A 51 1.89 -3.88 -11.80
C ARG A 51 1.50 -2.44 -11.53
N ILE A 52 1.24 -1.65 -12.56
CA ILE A 52 0.73 -0.29 -12.37
C ILE A 52 -0.77 -0.33 -12.13
N ASN A 53 -1.19 0.22 -10.99
CA ASN A 53 -2.58 0.23 -10.57
C ASN A 53 -2.94 1.60 -9.97
N ALA A 54 -4.21 1.96 -10.09
CA ALA A 54 -4.79 3.13 -9.47
C ALA A 54 -5.51 2.82 -8.16
N PHE A 55 -5.33 3.70 -7.19
CA PHE A 55 -5.87 3.60 -5.84
C PHE A 55 -6.64 4.85 -5.50
N ILE A 56 -7.89 4.68 -5.09
CA ILE A 56 -8.68 5.76 -4.54
C ILE A 56 -8.32 5.89 -3.07
N ASN A 57 -8.09 7.12 -2.60
CA ASN A 57 -8.03 7.43 -1.18
C ASN A 57 -9.44 7.34 -0.59
N PRO A 58 -9.77 6.34 0.23
CA PRO A 58 -11.14 6.17 0.72
C PRO A 58 -11.63 7.37 1.54
N ALA A 59 -10.73 8.02 2.29
CA ALA A 59 -11.02 9.20 3.08
C ALA A 59 -11.31 10.45 2.24
N ALA A 60 -10.86 10.51 0.98
CA ALA A 60 -11.16 11.63 0.09
C ALA A 60 -12.57 11.55 -0.53
N VAL A 61 -13.13 10.34 -0.62
CA VAL A 61 -14.35 10.06 -1.40
C VAL A 61 -15.53 9.57 -0.56
N SER A 62 -15.31 9.22 0.70
CA SER A 62 -16.32 8.66 1.58
C SER A 62 -16.08 9.05 3.03
N SER A 63 -17.11 8.89 3.86
CA SER A 63 -17.04 9.01 5.33
C SER A 63 -16.52 7.76 6.03
N ARG A 64 -16.04 6.75 5.26
CA ARG A 64 -15.52 5.51 5.84
C ARG A 64 -14.24 5.77 6.62
N ALA A 65 -14.19 5.24 7.83
CA ALA A 65 -13.01 5.28 8.68
C ALA A 65 -12.14 4.04 8.43
N ALA A 66 -10.84 4.20 8.66
CA ALA A 66 -9.91 3.09 8.58
C ALA A 66 -9.83 2.33 9.90
N PHE A 67 -9.67 1.02 9.80
CA PHE A 67 -9.53 0.12 10.93
C PHE A 67 -8.47 -0.93 10.64
N LEU A 68 -7.70 -1.31 11.66
CA LEU A 68 -6.90 -2.51 11.65
C LEU A 68 -7.72 -3.66 12.24
N LEU A 69 -8.08 -4.62 11.40
CA LEU A 69 -8.73 -5.86 11.79
C LEU A 69 -7.67 -6.94 11.99
N ARG A 70 -7.68 -7.59 13.15
CA ARG A 70 -6.86 -8.76 13.47
C ARG A 70 -7.80 -9.92 13.72
N VAL A 71 -7.62 -11.03 13.01
CA VAL A 71 -8.49 -12.22 13.11
C VAL A 71 -7.64 -13.41 13.48
N GLN A 72 -7.89 -13.98 14.65
CA GLN A 72 -7.33 -15.28 15.03
C GLN A 72 -8.10 -16.37 14.31
N ALA A 73 -7.37 -17.29 13.70
CA ALA A 73 -7.94 -18.42 12.99
C ALA A 73 -7.20 -19.70 13.35
N ALA A 74 -7.85 -20.84 13.20
CA ALA A 74 -7.14 -22.12 13.30
C ALA A 74 -6.09 -22.23 12.18
N PRO A 75 -4.89 -22.81 12.44
CA PRO A 75 -3.78 -22.81 11.48
C PRO A 75 -4.14 -23.39 10.11
N ARG A 76 -5.01 -24.42 10.06
CA ARG A 76 -5.39 -25.09 8.81
C ARG A 76 -6.34 -24.24 7.95
N GLU A 77 -7.06 -23.28 8.54
CA GLU A 77 -8.01 -22.38 7.86
C GLU A 77 -7.48 -20.95 7.67
N LEU A 78 -6.34 -20.60 8.28
CA LEU A 78 -5.81 -19.22 8.23
C LEU A 78 -5.70 -18.67 6.79
N ARG A 79 -5.23 -19.50 5.85
CA ARG A 79 -5.13 -19.13 4.43
C ARG A 79 -6.50 -18.81 3.81
N GLN A 80 -7.56 -19.55 4.18
CA GLN A 80 -8.92 -19.29 3.74
C GLN A 80 -9.47 -17.99 4.31
N VAL A 81 -9.23 -17.72 5.60
CA VAL A 81 -9.62 -16.46 6.25
C VAL A 81 -8.93 -15.28 5.58
N CYS A 82 -7.63 -15.37 5.30
CA CYS A 82 -6.90 -14.32 4.58
C CYS A 82 -7.40 -14.13 3.15
N SER A 83 -7.67 -15.21 2.41
CA SER A 83 -8.25 -15.13 1.07
C SER A 83 -9.60 -14.42 1.10
N TRP A 84 -10.47 -14.81 2.04
CA TRP A 84 -11.77 -14.17 2.22
C TRP A 84 -11.61 -12.67 2.53
N LEU A 85 -10.74 -12.29 3.45
CA LEU A 85 -10.46 -10.88 3.76
C LEU A 85 -9.94 -10.13 2.52
N ALA A 86 -9.08 -10.76 1.70
CA ALA A 86 -8.56 -10.17 0.48
C ALA A 86 -9.65 -9.96 -0.60
N ASP A 87 -10.70 -10.77 -0.59
CA ASP A 87 -11.85 -10.64 -1.49
C ASP A 87 -12.77 -9.47 -1.14
N GLN A 88 -12.67 -8.89 0.06
CA GLN A 88 -13.55 -7.80 0.47
C GLN A 88 -13.13 -6.48 -0.19
N ASP A 89 -14.08 -5.74 -0.78
CA ASP A 89 -13.82 -4.43 -1.39
C ASP A 89 -13.34 -3.40 -0.36
N GLU A 90 -13.78 -3.56 0.88
CA GLU A 90 -13.42 -2.70 2.00
C GLU A 90 -11.98 -2.94 2.50
N SER A 91 -11.31 -4.02 2.07
CA SER A 91 -9.92 -4.32 2.47
C SER A 91 -8.90 -3.72 1.50
N SER A 92 -7.89 -3.04 2.02
CA SER A 92 -6.81 -2.46 1.21
C SER A 92 -5.51 -3.26 1.24
N TRP A 93 -5.29 -4.00 2.33
CA TRP A 93 -4.12 -4.83 2.57
C TRP A 93 -4.52 -5.99 3.48
N VAL A 94 -3.96 -7.18 3.23
CA VAL A 94 -4.20 -8.41 4.00
C VAL A 94 -2.94 -9.26 4.03
N SER A 95 -2.57 -9.75 5.22
CA SER A 95 -1.44 -10.67 5.39
C SER A 95 -1.67 -11.67 6.54
N ALA A 96 -1.07 -12.85 6.43
CA ALA A 96 -0.92 -13.80 7.53
C ALA A 96 0.37 -13.52 8.31
N LEU A 97 0.31 -13.54 9.64
CA LEU A 97 1.48 -13.43 10.50
C LEU A 97 2.14 -14.81 10.71
N SER A 98 3.46 -14.82 10.87
CA SER A 98 4.24 -16.06 11.08
C SER A 98 4.29 -16.51 12.55
N GLY A 99 4.18 -15.59 13.50
CA GLY A 99 4.30 -15.86 14.94
C GLY A 99 2.99 -16.16 15.65
N SER A 100 1.84 -15.98 14.98
CA SER A 100 0.51 -16.26 15.48
C SER A 100 -0.36 -16.78 14.33
N SER A 101 -1.36 -17.60 14.61
CA SER A 101 -2.33 -18.03 13.59
C SER A 101 -3.34 -16.92 13.34
N GLU A 102 -2.85 -15.85 12.71
CA GLU A 102 -3.54 -14.57 12.68
C GLU A 102 -3.48 -13.92 11.30
N ALA A 103 -4.65 -13.51 10.82
CA ALA A 103 -4.80 -12.64 9.67
C ALA A 103 -4.86 -11.19 10.15
N VAL A 104 -4.19 -10.28 9.46
CA VAL A 104 -4.31 -8.84 9.69
C VAL A 104 -4.72 -8.17 8.40
N ALA A 105 -5.69 -7.26 8.50
CA ALA A 105 -6.19 -6.49 7.39
C ALA A 105 -6.40 -5.02 7.76
N GLU A 106 -6.16 -4.12 6.80
CA GLU A 106 -6.61 -2.73 6.88
C GLU A 106 -7.94 -2.60 6.13
N MET A 107 -8.98 -2.23 6.87
CA MET A 107 -10.37 -2.15 6.42
C MET A 107 -10.87 -0.70 6.42
N PHE A 108 -11.62 -0.30 5.42
CA PHE A 108 -12.28 1.01 5.34
C PHE A 108 -13.79 0.81 5.40
N LEU A 109 -14.41 1.22 6.50
CA LEU A 109 -15.82 0.94 6.79
C LEU A 109 -16.52 2.18 7.35
N ALA A 110 -17.80 2.33 7.04
CA ALA A 110 -18.67 3.25 7.77
C ALA A 110 -19.08 2.61 9.11
N PRO A 111 -19.37 3.40 10.16
CA PRO A 111 -19.78 2.86 11.46
C PRO A 111 -20.94 1.86 11.40
N GLU A 112 -21.91 2.10 10.52
CA GLU A 112 -23.07 1.23 10.28
C GLU A 112 -22.73 -0.10 9.58
N GLU A 113 -21.59 -0.20 8.90
CA GLU A 113 -21.14 -1.41 8.20
C GLU A 113 -20.40 -2.39 9.14
N LEU A 114 -19.96 -1.92 10.31
CA LEU A 114 -19.15 -2.72 11.26
C LEU A 114 -19.87 -3.99 11.71
N ALA A 115 -21.14 -3.88 12.12
CA ALA A 115 -21.90 -5.02 12.62
C ALA A 115 -22.12 -6.07 11.53
N GLU A 116 -22.45 -5.63 10.32
CA GLU A 116 -22.64 -6.51 9.16
C GLU A 116 -21.34 -7.23 8.79
N LEU A 117 -20.22 -6.51 8.74
CA LEU A 117 -18.93 -7.15 8.45
C LEU A 117 -18.55 -8.15 9.55
N LEU A 118 -18.56 -7.75 10.82
CA LEU A 118 -17.96 -8.52 11.90
C LEU A 118 -18.84 -9.67 12.39
N TYR A 119 -20.14 -9.42 12.58
CA TYR A 119 -21.04 -10.38 13.22
C TYR A 119 -21.90 -11.17 12.24
N HIS A 120 -21.92 -10.80 10.95
CA HIS A 120 -22.68 -11.52 9.92
C HIS A 120 -21.81 -12.11 8.83
N ARG A 121 -20.92 -11.32 8.21
CA ARG A 121 -20.06 -11.79 7.12
C ARG A 121 -18.86 -12.59 7.64
N LEU A 122 -18.02 -12.00 8.49
CA LEU A 122 -16.82 -12.62 9.06
C LEU A 122 -17.16 -13.82 9.95
N ALA A 123 -18.22 -13.72 10.75
CA ALA A 123 -18.67 -14.80 11.64
C ALA A 123 -19.07 -16.09 10.91
N LYS A 124 -19.36 -16.03 9.60
CA LYS A 124 -19.69 -17.20 8.77
C LYS A 124 -18.45 -17.84 8.13
N VAL A 125 -17.28 -17.21 8.24
CA VAL A 125 -16.04 -17.73 7.66
C VAL A 125 -15.53 -18.85 8.56
N GLU A 126 -15.40 -20.05 7.99
CA GLU A 126 -14.87 -21.21 8.71
C GLU A 126 -13.46 -20.92 9.24
N GLY A 127 -13.20 -21.36 10.47
CA GLY A 127 -11.89 -21.23 11.11
C GLY A 127 -11.67 -19.94 11.90
N VAL A 128 -12.55 -18.94 11.80
CA VAL A 128 -12.48 -17.73 12.65
C VAL A 128 -12.70 -18.09 14.12
N GLN A 129 -11.75 -17.74 14.98
CA GLN A 129 -11.78 -18.04 16.42
C GLN A 129 -12.11 -16.80 17.25
N SER A 130 -11.48 -15.67 16.93
CA SER A 130 -11.73 -14.38 17.55
C SER A 130 -11.25 -13.26 16.63
N PHE A 131 -11.67 -12.03 16.91
CA PHE A 131 -11.16 -10.87 16.20
C PHE A 131 -10.96 -9.69 17.16
N THR A 132 -10.14 -8.74 16.73
CA THR A 132 -10.00 -7.42 17.34
C THR A 132 -10.00 -6.39 16.23
N MET A 133 -10.72 -5.29 16.44
CA MET A 133 -10.86 -4.20 15.48
C MET A 133 -10.41 -2.91 16.16
N MET A 134 -9.46 -2.21 15.57
CA MET A 134 -8.90 -0.98 16.12
C MET A 134 -9.06 0.16 15.10
N PRO A 135 -9.72 1.28 15.44
CA PRO A 135 -9.82 2.43 14.54
C PRO A 135 -8.46 3.09 14.35
N LEU A 136 -8.14 3.53 13.15
CA LEU A 136 -6.91 4.25 12.84
C LEU A 136 -7.24 5.73 12.67
N PHE A 137 -6.81 6.56 13.63
CA PHE A 137 -7.18 7.97 13.68
C PHE A 137 -6.21 8.87 12.92
N GLU A 138 -4.93 8.52 12.97
CA GLU A 138 -3.86 9.35 12.40
C GLU A 138 -2.90 8.48 11.61
N TYR A 139 -2.49 8.96 10.44
CA TYR A 139 -1.46 8.33 9.64
C TYR A 139 -0.25 9.24 9.57
N PHE A 140 0.91 8.68 9.85
CA PHE A 140 2.19 9.39 9.76
C PHE A 140 2.90 9.04 8.45
N ARG A 141 2.53 7.91 7.85
CA ARG A 141 3.04 7.46 6.55
C ARG A 141 2.06 6.52 5.87
N THR A 142 1.93 6.66 4.56
CA THR A 142 1.29 5.68 3.68
C THR A 142 2.30 5.08 2.72
N PRO A 143 1.95 4.00 2.00
CA PRO A 143 2.86 3.42 1.01
C PRO A 143 3.18 4.40 -0.14
N SER A 144 2.47 5.53 -0.28
CA SER A 144 2.75 6.56 -1.30
C SER A 144 4.02 7.36 -0.96
N GLY A 145 4.28 7.52 0.34
CA GLY A 145 5.49 8.17 0.82
C GLY A 145 6.71 7.25 0.89
N TRP A 146 6.58 5.97 0.57
CA TRP A 146 7.66 5.01 0.79
C TRP A 146 8.84 5.29 -0.16
N LYS A 147 10.01 5.50 0.45
CA LYS A 147 11.27 5.82 -0.21
C LYS A 147 12.33 4.86 0.33
N PRO A 148 12.32 3.58 -0.12
CA PRO A 148 13.33 2.62 0.30
C PRO A 148 14.71 3.03 -0.20
N ASP A 149 15.77 2.49 0.42
CA ASP A 149 17.16 2.75 0.02
C ASP A 149 17.56 2.01 -1.29
N VAL A 150 16.84 2.33 -2.37
CA VAL A 150 17.09 1.85 -3.74
C VAL A 150 17.50 3.01 -4.65
N LEU A 151 16.91 4.19 -4.42
CA LEU A 151 17.26 5.44 -5.07
C LEU A 151 17.65 6.47 -4.00
N ASP A 152 18.47 7.44 -4.36
CA ASP A 152 18.78 8.52 -3.45
C ASP A 152 17.62 9.54 -3.33
N LYS A 153 17.75 10.47 -2.37
CA LYS A 153 16.73 11.48 -2.10
C LYS A 153 16.46 12.40 -3.29
N GLN A 154 17.49 12.75 -4.06
CA GLN A 154 17.36 13.64 -5.22
C GLN A 154 16.64 12.93 -6.37
N GLN A 155 16.96 11.65 -6.59
CA GLN A 155 16.29 10.80 -7.56
C GLN A 155 14.80 10.63 -7.24
N TYR A 156 14.45 10.37 -5.99
CA TYR A 156 13.04 10.30 -5.58
C TYR A 156 12.29 11.62 -5.78
N ALA A 157 12.93 12.75 -5.47
CA ALA A 157 12.34 14.07 -5.66
C ALA A 157 12.06 14.39 -7.14
N ALA A 158 12.97 14.00 -8.04
CA ALA A 158 12.82 14.20 -9.47
C ALA A 158 11.70 13.37 -10.12
N LEU A 159 11.35 12.22 -9.53
CA LEU A 159 10.32 11.31 -10.07
C LEU A 159 8.88 11.76 -9.80
N HIS A 160 8.65 12.48 -8.70
CA HIS A 160 7.35 13.05 -8.39
C HIS A 160 7.51 14.22 -7.40
N PRO A 161 7.31 15.49 -7.84
CA PRO A 161 7.57 16.65 -7.01
C PRO A 161 6.60 16.80 -5.81
N ASP A 162 5.34 16.32 -5.91
CA ASP A 162 4.27 16.80 -5.01
C ASP A 162 3.57 15.75 -4.12
N GLU A 163 4.23 14.70 -3.64
CA GLU A 163 3.55 13.67 -2.83
C GLU A 163 3.96 13.55 -1.36
N ASP A 164 5.01 14.23 -0.92
CA ASP A 164 5.42 14.16 0.49
C ASP A 164 4.40 14.83 1.44
N GLY A 165 3.56 15.74 0.93
CA GLY A 165 2.59 16.53 1.71
C GLY A 165 1.19 15.93 1.86
N ARG A 166 0.94 14.69 1.40
CA ARG A 166 -0.40 14.04 1.44
C ARG A 166 -0.41 12.67 2.11
N LEU A 167 0.54 12.44 3.01
CA LEU A 167 0.57 11.26 3.85
C LEU A 167 -0.70 11.27 4.71
N ALA A 168 -1.67 10.47 4.28
CA ALA A 168 -2.98 10.12 4.84
C ALA A 168 -3.64 10.96 5.94
N GLY A 169 -4.96 11.08 5.79
CA GLY A 169 -5.88 11.20 6.92
C GLY A 169 -6.53 12.56 7.09
N ALA A 170 -5.86 13.65 6.71
CA ALA A 170 -6.41 14.99 6.85
C ALA A 170 -7.03 15.51 5.54
N ALA A 171 -7.91 14.74 4.89
CA ALA A 171 -8.82 15.38 3.94
C ALA A 171 -9.83 16.19 4.76
N THR A 172 -9.72 17.51 4.76
CA THR A 172 -10.74 18.40 5.31
C THR A 172 -11.97 18.33 4.40
N GLY A 173 -12.81 17.32 4.62
CA GLY A 173 -14.01 17.04 3.85
C GLY A 173 -13.83 15.92 2.80
N HIS A 174 -14.91 15.20 2.55
CA HIS A 174 -14.99 14.18 1.49
C HIS A 174 -15.89 14.70 0.36
N THR A 175 -15.49 14.47 -0.88
CA THR A 175 -16.36 14.69 -2.05
C THR A 175 -16.57 13.36 -2.75
N PRO A 176 -17.79 12.81 -2.77
CA PRO A 176 -18.07 11.60 -3.51
C PRO A 176 -17.62 11.73 -4.96
N LEU A 177 -16.98 10.69 -5.49
CA LEU A 177 -16.69 10.63 -6.92
C LEU A 177 -18.00 10.71 -7.71
N ASP A 178 -17.97 11.36 -8.87
CA ASP A 178 -19.04 11.19 -9.86
C ASP A 178 -18.86 9.86 -10.60
N ASP A 179 -19.84 9.49 -11.43
CA ASP A 179 -19.80 8.24 -12.18
C ASP A 179 -18.58 8.16 -13.10
N THR A 180 -18.27 9.25 -13.81
CA THR A 180 -17.09 9.34 -14.68
C THR A 180 -15.79 9.12 -13.91
N GLY A 181 -15.64 9.73 -12.73
CA GLY A 181 -14.48 9.56 -11.87
C GLY A 181 -14.34 8.14 -11.33
N ARG A 182 -15.46 7.51 -10.93
CA ARG A 182 -15.49 6.09 -10.54
C ARG A 182 -15.07 5.17 -11.69
N MET A 183 -15.65 5.35 -12.87
CA MET A 183 -15.33 4.53 -14.05
C MET A 183 -13.87 4.73 -14.48
N LEU A 184 -13.38 5.97 -14.50
CA LEU A 184 -11.97 6.28 -14.78
C LEU A 184 -11.03 5.57 -13.80
N ALA A 185 -11.32 5.64 -12.50
CA ALA A 185 -10.53 4.94 -11.49
C ALA A 185 -10.58 3.42 -11.67
N GLY A 186 -11.74 2.84 -11.99
CA GLY A 186 -11.89 1.41 -12.28
C GLY A 186 -11.11 0.96 -13.51
N LEU A 187 -11.08 1.77 -14.58
CA LEU A 187 -10.27 1.50 -15.77
C LEU A 187 -8.78 1.52 -15.47
N LEU A 188 -8.34 2.54 -14.76
CA LEU A 188 -6.95 2.67 -14.31
C LEU A 188 -6.59 1.63 -13.25
N HIS A 189 -7.58 1.07 -12.54
CA HIS A 189 -7.34 -0.04 -11.62
C HIS A 189 -6.99 -1.34 -12.37
N ARG A 190 -7.65 -1.56 -13.53
CA ARG A 190 -7.32 -2.66 -14.43
C ARG A 190 -6.00 -2.45 -15.15
N ASN A 191 -5.82 -1.26 -15.74
CA ASN A 191 -4.61 -0.87 -16.46
C ASN A 191 -4.18 0.55 -16.06
N GLY A 192 -3.28 0.67 -15.08
CA GLY A 192 -2.85 1.99 -14.58
C GLY A 192 -2.06 2.82 -15.59
N ARG A 193 -1.58 2.20 -16.69
CA ARG A 193 -0.91 2.90 -17.81
C ARG A 193 -1.80 3.09 -19.04
N ALA A 194 -3.10 2.79 -18.96
CA ALA A 194 -4.04 3.05 -20.03
C ALA A 194 -3.83 4.48 -20.58
N THR A 195 -3.75 4.57 -21.89
CA THR A 195 -3.55 5.82 -22.63
C THR A 195 -4.79 6.69 -22.50
N MET A 196 -4.62 7.99 -22.68
CA MET A 196 -5.75 8.91 -22.65
C MET A 196 -6.77 8.59 -23.76
N ASP A 197 -6.33 8.01 -24.88
CA ASP A 197 -7.20 7.65 -26.00
C ASP A 197 -8.02 6.39 -25.70
N GLU A 198 -7.43 5.35 -25.10
CA GLU A 198 -8.14 4.17 -24.61
C GLU A 198 -9.19 4.55 -23.56
N LEU A 199 -8.82 5.38 -22.58
CA LEU A 199 -9.73 5.84 -21.53
C LEU A 199 -10.88 6.69 -22.10
N ALA A 200 -10.60 7.56 -23.07
CA ALA A 200 -11.60 8.40 -23.71
C ALA A 200 -12.62 7.58 -24.51
N ALA A 201 -12.13 6.60 -25.28
CA ALA A 201 -12.97 5.69 -26.04
C ALA A 201 -13.91 4.89 -25.14
N GLU A 202 -13.39 4.28 -24.09
CA GLU A 202 -14.18 3.46 -23.16
C GLU A 202 -15.23 4.28 -22.40
N LEU A 203 -14.86 5.48 -21.94
CA LEU A 203 -15.76 6.36 -21.20
C LEU A 203 -16.73 7.12 -22.13
N SER A 204 -16.58 7.03 -23.44
CA SER A 204 -17.34 7.82 -24.42
C SER A 204 -17.27 9.34 -24.16
N VAL A 205 -16.09 9.85 -23.79
CA VAL A 205 -15.83 11.28 -23.56
C VAL A 205 -14.59 11.74 -24.31
N SER A 206 -14.36 13.06 -24.40
CA SER A 206 -13.17 13.59 -25.06
C SER A 206 -11.88 13.30 -24.27
N LYS A 207 -10.74 13.20 -24.97
CA LYS A 207 -9.40 13.12 -24.36
C LYS A 207 -9.12 14.26 -23.38
N ALA A 208 -9.58 15.47 -23.71
CA ALA A 208 -9.46 16.64 -22.84
C ALA A 208 -10.26 16.47 -21.53
N THR A 209 -11.44 15.85 -21.60
CA THR A 209 -12.26 15.52 -20.43
C THR A 209 -11.53 14.54 -19.51
N VAL A 210 -10.96 13.45 -20.07
CA VAL A 210 -10.19 12.46 -19.29
C VAL A 210 -8.97 13.11 -18.65
N SER A 211 -8.18 13.87 -19.41
CA SER A 211 -6.97 14.54 -18.91
C SER A 211 -7.29 15.45 -17.74
N ARG A 212 -8.29 16.33 -17.89
CA ARG A 212 -8.73 17.24 -16.82
C ARG A 212 -9.21 16.49 -15.58
N ARG A 213 -9.95 15.39 -15.76
CA ARG A 213 -10.48 14.60 -14.65
C ARG A 213 -9.38 13.85 -13.91
N LEU A 214 -8.47 13.22 -14.64
CA LEU A 214 -7.32 12.53 -14.06
C LEU A 214 -6.46 13.51 -13.27
N GLU A 215 -6.13 14.66 -13.84
CA GLU A 215 -5.35 15.71 -13.19
C GLU A 215 -6.05 16.20 -11.91
N ALA A 216 -7.35 16.47 -11.94
CA ALA A 216 -8.09 16.87 -10.75
C ALA A 216 -8.07 15.79 -9.65
N LEU A 217 -8.20 14.51 -10.00
CA LEU A 217 -8.18 13.42 -9.03
C LEU A 217 -6.79 13.17 -8.45
N THR A 218 -5.73 13.27 -9.25
CA THR A 218 -4.34 13.11 -8.77
C THR A 218 -3.88 14.35 -7.99
N SER A 219 -4.16 15.54 -8.50
CA SER A 219 -3.80 16.81 -7.86
C SER A 219 -4.58 17.10 -6.58
N SER A 220 -5.67 16.38 -6.29
CA SER A 220 -6.37 16.43 -5.00
C SER A 220 -5.94 15.33 -4.02
N GLY A 221 -5.11 14.38 -4.46
CA GLY A 221 -4.78 13.18 -3.67
C GLY A 221 -5.96 12.20 -3.52
N THR A 222 -6.95 12.30 -4.41
CA THR A 222 -8.10 11.39 -4.46
C THR A 222 -7.72 10.08 -5.16
N LEU A 223 -6.89 10.16 -6.20
CA LEU A 223 -6.43 9.03 -6.98
C LEU A 223 -4.90 9.02 -7.05
N PHE A 224 -4.30 7.88 -6.74
CA PHE A 224 -2.87 7.64 -6.87
C PHE A 224 -2.62 6.56 -7.92
N ILE A 225 -1.56 6.67 -8.72
CA ILE A 225 -1.22 5.67 -9.73
C ILE A 225 0.25 5.27 -9.58
N ARG A 226 0.48 4.02 -9.19
CA ARG A 226 1.82 3.53 -8.85
C ARG A 226 1.98 2.05 -9.13
N ALA A 227 3.21 1.58 -9.13
CA ALA A 227 3.49 0.16 -9.14
C ALA A 227 3.16 -0.49 -7.79
N VAL A 228 2.52 -1.66 -7.87
CA VAL A 228 2.52 -2.69 -6.84
C VAL A 228 3.55 -3.73 -7.26
N VAL A 229 4.47 -4.02 -6.34
CA VAL A 229 5.58 -4.94 -6.53
C VAL A 229 5.67 -5.88 -5.33
N ASP A 230 6.24 -7.05 -5.53
CA ASP A 230 6.80 -7.84 -4.43
C ASP A 230 8.03 -7.11 -3.84
N LEU A 231 8.18 -7.10 -2.51
CA LEU A 231 9.27 -6.36 -1.88
C LEU A 231 10.57 -7.13 -1.86
N ALA A 232 10.52 -8.46 -1.88
CA ALA A 232 11.71 -9.28 -2.06
C ALA A 232 12.39 -8.93 -3.39
N SER A 233 11.59 -8.70 -4.43
CA SER A 233 12.04 -8.22 -5.75
C SER A 233 12.74 -6.85 -5.70
N LEU A 234 12.40 -5.98 -4.75
CA LEU A 234 13.10 -4.71 -4.48
C LEU A 234 14.32 -4.83 -3.55
N GLY A 235 14.59 -6.02 -3.00
CA GLY A 235 15.68 -6.25 -2.04
C GLY A 235 15.26 -6.20 -0.57
N PHE A 236 13.96 -6.20 -0.27
CA PHE A 236 13.42 -6.18 1.09
C PHE A 236 12.50 -7.39 1.34
N PRO A 237 13.06 -8.62 1.42
CA PRO A 237 12.28 -9.85 1.50
C PRO A 237 11.64 -10.09 2.87
N VAL A 238 12.04 -9.37 3.92
CA VAL A 238 11.51 -9.55 5.26
C VAL A 238 10.58 -8.40 5.58
N GLU A 239 9.28 -8.69 5.67
CA GLU A 239 8.26 -7.72 6.05
C GLU A 239 7.74 -8.01 7.45
N SER A 240 7.49 -6.97 8.24
CA SER A 240 6.97 -7.10 9.60
C SER A 240 5.94 -6.03 9.92
N LEU A 241 4.90 -6.44 10.66
CA LEU A 241 4.08 -5.53 11.45
C LEU A 241 4.85 -5.21 12.73
N ILE A 242 5.05 -3.94 13.01
CA ILE A 242 5.53 -3.45 14.30
C ILE A 242 4.34 -2.87 15.04
N SER A 243 4.11 -3.32 16.26
CA SER A 243 3.08 -2.76 17.15
C SER A 243 3.77 -2.18 18.37
N LEU A 244 3.48 -0.92 18.68
CA LEU A 244 3.99 -0.22 19.84
C LEU A 244 2.82 0.24 20.70
N THR A 245 3.04 0.24 22.00
CA THR A 245 2.20 0.97 22.95
C THR A 245 3.02 2.10 23.53
N CYS A 246 2.52 3.31 23.41
CA CYS A 246 3.10 4.50 24.01
C CYS A 246 2.43 4.77 25.38
N ALA A 247 3.21 5.26 26.34
CA ALA A 247 2.73 5.77 27.62
C ALA A 247 2.77 7.31 27.63
N ASP A 248 2.65 7.92 28.82
CA ASP A 248 2.69 9.35 29.12
C ASP A 248 3.71 10.13 28.25
N GLY A 249 3.25 10.66 27.11
CA GLY A 249 4.10 11.24 26.05
C GLY A 249 3.44 11.24 24.67
N GLY A 250 2.43 10.40 24.47
CA GLY A 250 1.68 10.33 23.22
C GLY A 250 2.44 9.60 22.10
N THR A 251 1.80 9.47 20.95
CA THR A 251 2.30 8.65 19.83
C THR A 251 3.10 9.43 18.81
N ALA A 252 3.03 10.78 18.82
CA ALA A 252 3.61 11.61 17.76
C ALA A 252 5.11 11.40 17.53
N GLY A 253 5.94 11.48 18.58
CA GLY A 253 7.40 11.36 18.46
C GLY A 253 7.85 10.01 17.87
N PRO A 254 7.48 8.86 18.48
CA PRO A 254 7.80 7.55 17.93
C PRO A 254 7.22 7.32 16.53
N ALA A 255 6.04 7.87 16.23
CA ALA A 255 5.41 7.74 14.92
C ALA A 255 6.16 8.54 13.84
N GLU A 256 6.59 9.76 14.14
CA GLU A 256 7.43 10.59 13.26
C GLU A 256 8.79 9.93 13.02
N TYR A 257 9.41 9.36 14.07
CA TYR A 257 10.64 8.59 13.93
C TYR A 257 10.44 7.41 12.97
N LEU A 258 9.44 6.57 13.20
CA LEU A 258 9.11 5.45 12.32
C LEU A 258 8.84 5.92 10.89
N ALA A 259 8.04 6.97 10.74
CA ALA A 259 7.73 7.57 9.45
C ALA A 259 8.94 8.23 8.79
N GLY A 260 10.05 8.47 9.48
CA GLY A 260 11.30 8.95 8.88
C GLY A 260 12.17 7.84 8.26
N LEU A 261 11.96 6.58 8.64
CA LEU A 261 12.85 5.49 8.25
C LEU A 261 12.58 4.99 6.82
N PRO A 262 13.62 4.73 6.01
CA PRO A 262 13.48 4.16 4.65
C PRO A 262 12.79 2.79 4.62
N VAL A 263 12.95 2.00 5.69
CA VAL A 263 12.34 0.67 5.83
C VAL A 263 10.84 0.73 6.12
N THR A 264 10.33 1.88 6.56
CA THR A 264 8.93 2.03 6.96
C THR A 264 8.07 2.40 5.78
N ARG A 265 7.05 1.59 5.52
CA ARG A 265 6.11 1.75 4.40
C ARG A 265 4.83 2.45 4.80
N TRP A 266 4.39 2.24 6.03
CA TRP A 266 3.08 2.66 6.52
C TRP A 266 3.17 2.80 8.04
N VAL A 267 2.55 3.84 8.60
CA VAL A 267 2.46 4.08 10.05
C VAL A 267 1.12 4.73 10.34
N ALA A 268 0.39 4.19 11.31
CA ALA A 268 -0.81 4.81 11.84
C ALA A 268 -0.93 4.63 13.36
N ALA A 269 -1.72 5.50 13.98
CA ALA A 269 -1.99 5.53 15.41
C ALA A 269 -3.47 5.29 15.73
N SER A 270 -3.70 4.71 16.91
CA SER A 270 -5.00 4.56 17.56
C SER A 270 -4.86 4.84 19.05
N GLY A 271 -5.11 6.10 19.45
CA GLY A 271 -4.82 6.54 20.82
C GLY A 271 -3.35 6.34 21.16
N GLU A 272 -3.07 5.50 22.16
CA GLU A 272 -1.73 5.13 22.63
C GLU A 272 -1.05 4.03 21.78
N GLN A 273 -1.76 3.41 20.85
CA GLN A 273 -1.22 2.34 20.03
C GLN A 273 -0.67 2.89 18.72
N LEU A 274 0.53 2.44 18.34
CA LEU A 274 1.10 2.66 17.02
C LEU A 274 1.27 1.35 16.31
N VAL A 275 0.97 1.35 15.02
CA VAL A 275 1.22 0.20 14.15
C VAL A 275 1.99 0.70 12.93
N ALA A 276 3.02 -0.04 12.56
CA ALA A 276 3.83 0.25 11.39
C ALA A 276 4.06 -1.01 10.56
N GLN A 277 4.08 -0.85 9.24
CA GLN A 277 4.54 -1.90 8.33
C GLN A 277 5.95 -1.55 7.88
N VAL A 278 6.90 -2.44 8.14
CA VAL A 278 8.31 -2.27 7.76
C VAL A 278 8.76 -3.39 6.82
N ALA A 279 9.71 -3.08 5.95
CA ALA A 279 10.36 -4.05 5.07
C ALA A 279 11.88 -3.86 5.13
N VAL A 280 12.60 -4.92 5.43
CA VAL A 280 14.06 -4.91 5.63
C VAL A 280 14.76 -5.94 4.73
N ALA A 281 16.06 -5.76 4.51
CA ALA A 281 16.85 -6.60 3.61
C ALA A 281 17.15 -7.98 4.22
N ALA A 282 17.38 -8.03 5.53
CA ALA A 282 17.64 -9.25 6.28
C ALA A 282 16.86 -9.29 7.60
N LEU A 283 16.55 -10.51 8.07
CA LEU A 283 15.82 -10.70 9.32
C LEU A 283 16.53 -10.06 10.53
N ASP A 284 17.86 -10.14 10.55
CA ASP A 284 18.65 -9.54 11.62
C ASP A 284 18.61 -8.00 11.64
N ASP A 285 18.21 -7.34 10.55
CA ASP A 285 18.01 -5.88 10.52
C ASP A 285 16.80 -5.44 11.37
N LEU A 286 15.88 -6.35 11.70
CA LEU A 286 14.79 -6.04 12.63
C LEU A 286 15.31 -5.84 14.07
N ARG A 287 16.43 -6.45 14.45
CA ARG A 287 16.97 -6.35 15.82
C ARG A 287 17.37 -4.91 16.20
N PRO A 288 18.24 -4.22 15.43
CA PRO A 288 18.61 -2.84 15.73
C PRO A 288 17.39 -1.91 15.67
N LEU A 289 16.52 -2.08 14.67
CA LEU A 289 15.26 -1.31 14.58
C LEU A 289 14.42 -1.44 15.86
N LEU A 290 14.21 -2.66 16.35
CA LEU A 290 13.45 -2.92 17.57
C LEU A 290 14.17 -2.39 18.83
N ALA A 291 15.49 -2.33 18.84
CA ALA A 291 16.25 -1.73 19.94
C ALA A 291 16.08 -0.21 19.95
N ASP A 292 16.23 0.45 18.80
CA ASP A 292 16.09 1.90 18.63
C ASP A 292 14.67 2.36 18.99
N LEU A 293 13.65 1.60 18.59
CA LEU A 293 12.25 1.89 18.93
C LEU A 293 11.96 1.78 20.43
N ARG A 294 12.56 0.79 21.12
CA ARG A 294 12.44 0.68 22.60
C ARG A 294 13.15 1.81 23.33
N GLY A 295 14.15 2.42 22.69
CA GLY A 295 14.86 3.59 23.23
C GLY A 295 14.18 4.93 22.96
N GLN A 296 13.10 4.97 22.16
CA GLN A 296 12.35 6.21 21.94
C GLN A 296 11.56 6.61 23.19
N ASP A 297 11.56 7.90 23.49
CA ASP A 297 10.80 8.46 24.60
C ASP A 297 9.29 8.15 24.45
N GLY A 298 8.67 7.77 25.57
CA GLY A 298 7.24 7.44 25.61
C GLY A 298 6.89 6.04 25.10
N VAL A 299 7.82 5.23 24.58
CA VAL A 299 7.51 3.85 24.16
C VAL A 299 7.53 2.90 25.36
N ALA A 300 6.36 2.34 25.69
CA ALA A 300 6.22 1.37 26.79
C ALA A 300 6.47 -0.07 26.34
N SER A 301 6.06 -0.43 25.12
CA SER A 301 6.32 -1.75 24.58
C SER A 301 6.44 -1.75 23.05
N VAL A 302 7.20 -2.70 22.51
CA VAL A 302 7.41 -2.91 21.07
C VAL A 302 7.32 -4.40 20.76
N ARG A 303 6.51 -4.76 19.78
CA ARG A 303 6.37 -6.12 19.23
C ARG A 303 6.59 -6.10 17.73
N SER A 304 7.28 -7.11 17.21
CA SER A 304 7.35 -7.41 15.78
C SER A 304 6.60 -8.70 15.48
N SER A 305 5.88 -8.73 14.37
CA SER A 305 5.25 -9.93 13.80
C SER A 305 5.53 -9.97 12.30
N ILE A 306 6.36 -10.93 11.87
CA ILE A 306 6.77 -11.07 10.47
C ILE A 306 5.58 -11.58 9.64
N TYR A 307 5.41 -11.05 8.43
CA TYR A 307 4.45 -11.55 7.46
C TYR A 307 4.92 -12.90 6.92
N ALA A 308 4.11 -13.94 7.11
CA ALA A 308 4.34 -15.25 6.50
C ALA A 308 3.93 -15.24 5.02
N GLU A 309 2.80 -14.60 4.71
CA GLU A 309 2.24 -14.52 3.37
C GLU A 309 1.41 -13.24 3.22
N VAL A 310 1.51 -12.58 2.07
CA VAL A 310 0.70 -11.41 1.71
C VAL A 310 -0.38 -11.87 0.75
N PHE A 311 -1.63 -11.52 1.04
CA PHE A 311 -2.82 -11.88 0.25
C PHE A 311 -3.39 -10.70 -0.52
N LYS A 312 -3.16 -9.48 -0.02
CA LYS A 312 -3.56 -8.24 -0.69
C LYS A 312 -2.62 -7.11 -0.30
N ARG A 313 -2.27 -6.25 -1.25
CA ARG A 313 -1.50 -5.03 -1.01
C ARG A 313 -1.96 -3.92 -1.93
N SER A 314 -2.30 -2.77 -1.34
CA SER A 314 -2.87 -1.64 -2.10
C SER A 314 -3.93 -2.15 -3.04
N THR A 315 -5.00 -2.76 -2.52
CA THR A 315 -6.13 -3.32 -3.27
C THR A 315 -5.84 -4.39 -4.35
N VAL A 316 -4.58 -4.76 -4.60
CA VAL A 316 -4.18 -5.86 -5.49
C VAL A 316 -4.05 -7.13 -4.68
N LYS A 317 -4.75 -8.19 -5.10
CA LYS A 317 -4.62 -9.52 -4.52
C LYS A 317 -3.30 -10.18 -4.91
N TYR A 318 -2.82 -11.09 -4.08
CA TYR A 318 -1.60 -11.83 -4.28
C TYR A 318 -1.92 -13.33 -4.28
N VAL A 319 -1.29 -14.06 -5.20
CA VAL A 319 -1.34 -15.52 -5.26
C VAL A 319 0.10 -16.01 -5.33
N ASP A 320 0.51 -16.79 -4.32
CA ASP A 320 1.86 -17.34 -4.20
C ASP A 320 2.97 -16.28 -4.33
N GLY A 321 2.76 -15.12 -3.69
CA GLY A 321 3.72 -14.00 -3.68
C GLY A 321 3.72 -13.11 -4.92
N ILE A 322 2.91 -13.42 -5.93
CA ILE A 322 2.80 -12.63 -7.16
C ILE A 322 1.50 -11.82 -7.12
N PRO A 323 1.53 -10.51 -7.46
CA PRO A 323 0.31 -9.74 -7.66
C PRO A 323 -0.55 -10.39 -8.74
N GLU A 324 -1.80 -10.74 -8.42
CA GLU A 324 -2.77 -11.28 -9.37
C GLU A 324 -2.94 -10.31 -10.54
N GLY A 325 -3.27 -10.80 -11.74
CA GLY A 325 -3.66 -9.96 -12.88
C GLY A 325 -5.01 -9.27 -12.65
N PRO A 326 -5.43 -8.31 -13.50
CA PRO A 326 -6.83 -7.90 -13.50
C PRO A 326 -7.70 -9.12 -13.78
N ALA A 327 -8.85 -9.23 -13.10
CA ALA A 327 -9.86 -10.21 -13.47
C ALA A 327 -10.15 -10.03 -14.97
N VAL A 328 -9.89 -11.07 -15.76
CA VAL A 328 -10.27 -11.10 -17.17
C VAL A 328 -11.79 -11.29 -17.19
N THR A 329 -12.52 -10.18 -17.27
CA THR A 329 -13.95 -10.17 -17.63
C THR A 329 -14.09 -10.14 -19.13
#